data_AF-A0A1I7S6C5-F1
#
_entry.id   AF-A0A1I7S6C5-F1
#
_cell.length_a   1.000
_cell.length_b   1.000
_cell.length_c   1.000
_cell.angle_alpha   90.00
_cell.angle_beta   90.00
_cell.angle_gamma   90.00
#
_symmetry.space_group_name_H-M   'P 1'
#
loop_
_entity.id
_entity.type
_entity.pdbx_description
1 polymer ?
#
loop_
_entity_poly.entity_id
_entity_poly.type
_entity_poly.pdbx_seq_one_letter_code
_entity_poly.pdbx_strand_id
1 'polypeptide(L)'
;MNVYLFKPDEFNRLYNCSLYDTEIFPREERRLRVIGIMCLFSGIFSIVLYFFCIFAMLQRQLIKLPTYKLMLFMAFFHLYGCTLGGPFMAYLFYEGPVYCESPNFIYLVGSYGTATWIGGTITSTILSFNRCCEMYDHILAYWLFAGYRVFIWMAFPFTLFLYGLIFNLPLLFSGIGKSWYFNPHYKYIDDVDGVYVNRLHTLNNTVTVATQFVLSFTFAILYFGRIKSRKTKMTRTDKLMCLQVFIIGLFELSAGLIFLVQQHYELGFVLSLCAGMTYFGSQAICAVFEVEDKR
;
A
#
# COMPACT_ATOMS: atom_id res chain seq x y z
N MET A 1 -13.52 -11.29 1.65
CA MET A 1 -14.67 -11.56 0.75
C MET A 1 -15.46 -12.84 1.05
N ASN A 2 -14.92 -13.84 1.76
CA ASN A 2 -15.57 -15.12 2.04
C ASN A 2 -16.89 -14.95 2.80
N VAL A 3 -16.88 -14.10 3.84
CA VAL A 3 -18.10 -13.77 4.61
C VAL A 3 -19.16 -13.14 3.70
N TYR A 4 -18.76 -12.16 2.89
CA TYR A 4 -19.65 -11.47 1.95
C TYR A 4 -20.26 -12.38 0.86
N LEU A 5 -19.48 -13.30 0.29
CA LEU A 5 -19.93 -14.12 -0.83
C LEU A 5 -20.63 -15.42 -0.41
N PHE A 6 -20.18 -16.05 0.68
CA PHE A 6 -20.54 -17.44 0.98
C PHE A 6 -21.22 -17.62 2.35
N LYS A 7 -21.30 -16.58 3.18
CA LYS A 7 -21.87 -16.68 4.54
C LYS A 7 -22.82 -15.52 4.86
N PRO A 8 -24.03 -15.52 4.28
CA PRO A 8 -24.98 -14.42 4.43
C PRO A 8 -25.38 -14.16 5.89
N ASP A 9 -25.54 -15.20 6.71
CA ASP A 9 -25.91 -15.04 8.12
C ASP A 9 -24.80 -14.39 8.94
N GLU A 10 -23.54 -14.80 8.71
CA GLU A 10 -22.39 -14.18 9.36
C GLU A 10 -22.19 -12.74 8.88
N PHE A 11 -22.41 -12.47 7.59
CA PHE A 11 -22.35 -11.12 7.04
C PHE A 11 -23.43 -10.22 7.65
N ASN A 12 -24.68 -10.69 7.70
CA ASN A 12 -25.78 -9.94 8.31
C ASN A 12 -25.55 -9.72 9.80
N ARG A 13 -24.92 -10.65 10.53
CA ARG A 13 -24.57 -10.43 11.94
C ARG A 13 -23.52 -9.33 12.13
N LEU A 14 -22.51 -9.28 11.26
CA LEU A 14 -21.34 -8.41 11.41
C LEU A 14 -21.50 -7.03 10.76
N TYR A 15 -22.36 -6.92 9.75
CA TYR A 15 -22.45 -5.74 8.89
C TYR A 15 -23.89 -5.22 8.76
N ASN A 16 -24.74 -5.49 9.75
CA ASN A 16 -26.13 -5.03 9.74
C ASN A 16 -26.22 -3.50 9.86
N CYS A 17 -26.93 -2.88 8.93
CA CYS A 17 -27.13 -1.43 8.91
C CYS A 17 -28.47 -0.96 9.46
N SER A 18 -29.31 -1.86 9.99
CA SER A 18 -30.58 -1.51 10.63
C SER A 18 -30.46 -1.18 12.12
N LEU A 19 -29.24 -1.12 12.66
CA LEU A 19 -28.99 -1.01 14.10
C LEU A 19 -29.05 0.43 14.62
N TYR A 20 -28.84 1.41 13.75
CA TYR A 20 -28.78 2.83 14.09
C TYR A 20 -29.10 3.70 12.88
N ASP A 21 -29.47 4.96 13.14
CA ASP A 21 -29.66 5.96 12.10
C ASP A 21 -28.31 6.59 11.72
N THR A 22 -27.98 6.59 10.43
CA THR A 22 -26.76 7.19 9.91
C THR A 22 -26.78 8.71 9.98
N GLU A 23 -27.95 9.35 10.01
CA GLU A 23 -28.11 10.81 10.00
C GLU A 23 -27.76 11.48 11.34
N ILE A 24 -27.50 10.70 12.40
CA ILE A 24 -26.97 11.23 13.68
C ILE A 24 -25.70 12.07 13.45
N PHE A 25 -24.89 11.68 12.45
CA PHE A 25 -23.76 12.46 11.97
C PHE A 25 -24.09 13.02 10.58
N PRO A 26 -24.45 14.31 10.47
CA PRO A 26 -24.86 14.90 9.20
C PRO A 26 -23.78 14.77 8.13
N ARG A 27 -24.17 14.52 6.87
CA ARG A 27 -23.22 14.39 5.75
C ARG A 27 -22.32 15.61 5.59
N GLU A 28 -22.85 16.80 5.82
CA GLU A 28 -22.11 18.03 5.54
C GLU A 28 -20.86 18.20 6.43
N GLU A 29 -20.88 17.67 7.66
CA GLU A 29 -19.73 17.72 8.59
C GLU A 29 -18.64 16.68 8.26
N ARG A 30 -19.02 15.61 7.54
CA ARG A 30 -18.17 14.48 7.15
C ARG A 30 -17.37 14.78 5.88
N ARG A 31 -17.86 15.68 5.04
CA ARG A 31 -17.30 15.98 3.71
C ARG A 31 -16.00 16.78 3.78
N LEU A 32 -15.08 16.47 2.87
CA LEU A 32 -13.80 17.15 2.68
C LEU A 32 -13.58 17.45 1.20
N ARG A 33 -14.49 18.22 0.59
CA ARG A 33 -14.54 18.43 -0.87
C ARG A 33 -13.21 18.92 -1.47
N VAL A 34 -12.54 19.86 -0.80
CA VAL A 34 -11.25 20.40 -1.24
C VAL A 34 -10.17 19.31 -1.26
N ILE A 35 -10.07 18.52 -0.19
CA ILE A 35 -9.11 17.41 -0.10
C ILE A 35 -9.45 16.34 -1.13
N GLY A 36 -10.73 16.05 -1.35
CA GLY A 36 -11.17 15.14 -2.40
C GLY A 36 -10.71 15.56 -3.79
N ILE A 37 -10.83 16.84 -4.14
CA ILE A 37 -10.34 17.37 -5.42
C ILE A 37 -8.80 17.23 -5.53
N MET A 38 -8.07 17.51 -4.45
CA MET A 38 -6.61 17.33 -4.42
C MET A 38 -6.21 15.86 -4.61
N CYS A 39 -6.92 14.92 -3.97
CA CYS A 39 -6.75 13.48 -4.16
C CYS A 39 -7.04 13.06 -5.61
N LEU A 40 -8.06 13.62 -6.25
CA LEU A 40 -8.41 13.28 -7.63
C LEU A 40 -7.27 13.64 -8.60
N PHE A 41 -6.80 14.89 -8.55
CA PHE A 41 -5.75 15.36 -9.44
C PHE A 41 -4.42 14.63 -9.21
N SER A 42 -4.01 14.47 -7.94
CA SER A 42 -2.79 13.73 -7.60
C SER A 42 -2.89 12.27 -8.03
N GLY A 43 -4.03 11.62 -7.79
CA GLY A 43 -4.30 10.24 -8.21
C GLY A 43 -4.22 10.03 -9.72
N ILE A 44 -4.94 10.85 -10.51
CA ILE A 44 -4.91 10.76 -11.97
C ILE A 44 -3.49 10.97 -12.49
N PHE A 45 -2.79 11.98 -11.97
CA PHE A 45 -1.41 12.25 -12.37
C PHE A 45 -0.48 11.06 -12.07
N SER A 46 -0.55 10.50 -10.87
CA SER A 46 0.23 9.32 -10.48
C SER A 46 -0.09 8.09 -11.34
N ILE A 47 -1.36 7.84 -11.63
CA ILE A 47 -1.79 6.71 -12.49
C ILE A 47 -1.19 6.85 -13.90
N VAL A 48 -1.25 8.05 -14.49
CA VAL A 48 -0.68 8.32 -15.82
C VAL A 48 0.82 8.08 -15.82
N LEU A 49 1.55 8.61 -14.82
CA LEU A 49 2.99 8.35 -14.68
C LEU A 49 3.31 6.87 -14.52
N TYR A 50 2.52 6.12 -13.74
CA TYR A 50 2.71 4.68 -13.57
C TYR A 50 2.62 3.93 -14.89
N PHE A 51 1.65 4.24 -15.73
CA PHE A 51 1.53 3.60 -17.05
C PHE A 51 2.73 3.90 -17.94
N PHE A 52 3.24 5.13 -17.94
CA PHE A 52 4.48 5.47 -18.66
C PHE A 52 5.69 4.68 -18.13
N CYS A 53 5.84 4.58 -16.81
CA CYS A 53 6.94 3.82 -16.20
C CYS A 53 6.83 2.32 -16.49
N ILE A 54 5.65 1.73 -16.44
CA ILE A 54 5.42 0.33 -16.82
C ILE A 54 5.83 0.12 -18.27
N PHE A 55 5.38 0.98 -19.19
CA PHE A 55 5.72 0.88 -20.60
C PHE A 55 7.25 0.95 -20.83
N ALA A 56 7.95 1.84 -20.13
CA ALA A 56 9.40 1.94 -20.17
C ALA A 56 10.11 0.67 -19.65
N MET A 57 9.59 0.05 -18.57
CA MET A 57 10.16 -1.17 -17.99
C MET A 57 9.92 -2.43 -18.83
N LEU A 58 8.90 -2.44 -19.69
CA LEU A 58 8.59 -3.57 -20.58
C LEU A 58 9.59 -3.74 -21.74
N GLN A 59 10.62 -2.89 -21.84
CA GLN A 59 11.70 -3.06 -22.81
C GLN A 59 12.39 -4.43 -22.63
N ARG A 60 12.60 -5.14 -23.75
CA ARG A 60 13.14 -6.53 -23.78
C ARG A 60 14.49 -6.70 -23.06
N GLN A 61 15.28 -5.63 -22.96
CA GLN A 61 16.59 -5.65 -22.30
C GLN A 61 16.43 -5.59 -20.77
N LEU A 62 15.45 -4.83 -20.26
CA LEU A 62 15.24 -4.56 -18.85
C LEU A 62 14.44 -5.68 -18.17
N ILE A 63 13.37 -6.17 -18.80
CA ILE A 63 12.46 -7.18 -18.23
C ILE A 63 13.15 -8.52 -17.89
N LYS A 64 14.34 -8.77 -18.45
CA LYS A 64 15.15 -9.96 -18.13
C LYS A 64 15.76 -9.89 -16.74
N LEU A 65 16.01 -8.69 -16.23
CA LEU A 65 16.63 -8.46 -14.93
C LEU A 65 15.64 -8.76 -13.79
N PRO A 66 16.02 -9.55 -12.76
CA PRO A 66 15.12 -9.93 -11.67
C PRO A 66 14.44 -8.73 -11.00
N THR A 67 15.22 -7.69 -10.83
CA THR A 67 14.83 -6.45 -10.17
C THR A 67 13.73 -5.70 -10.91
N TYR A 68 13.79 -5.66 -12.25
CA TYR A 68 12.72 -5.09 -13.07
C TYR A 68 11.45 -5.93 -13.05
N LYS A 69 11.56 -7.27 -12.93
CA LYS A 69 10.39 -8.15 -12.74
C LYS A 69 9.69 -7.84 -11.41
N LEU A 70 10.46 -7.67 -10.32
CA LEU A 70 9.91 -7.28 -9.03
C LEU A 70 9.26 -5.88 -9.08
N MET A 71 9.88 -4.91 -9.76
CA MET A 71 9.29 -3.57 -9.93
C MET A 71 7.99 -3.61 -10.74
N LEU A 72 7.92 -4.39 -11.83
CA LEU A 72 6.69 -4.59 -12.59
C LEU A 72 5.60 -5.28 -11.77
N PHE A 73 5.98 -6.28 -10.96
CA PHE A 73 5.05 -6.97 -10.08
C PHE A 73 4.52 -6.05 -8.96
N MET A 74 5.37 -5.18 -8.40
CA MET A 74 4.94 -4.15 -7.45
C MET A 74 3.98 -3.13 -8.09
N ALA A 75 4.21 -2.78 -9.35
CA ALA A 75 3.37 -1.82 -10.07
C ALA A 75 1.90 -2.27 -10.15
N PHE A 76 1.62 -3.58 -10.17
CA PHE A 76 0.26 -4.11 -10.07
C PHE A 76 -0.45 -3.65 -8.79
N PHE A 77 0.22 -3.76 -7.64
CA PHE A 77 -0.33 -3.30 -6.35
C PHE A 77 -0.42 -1.78 -6.28
N HIS A 78 0.63 -1.08 -6.73
CA HIS A 78 0.69 0.38 -6.67
C HIS A 78 -0.34 1.08 -7.57
N LEU A 79 -0.69 0.50 -8.71
CA LEU A 79 -1.72 1.05 -9.58
C LEU A 79 -3.08 1.06 -8.88
N TYR A 80 -3.40 -0.01 -8.15
CA TYR A 80 -4.61 -0.03 -7.33
C TYR A 80 -4.49 0.92 -6.14
N GLY A 81 -3.34 0.96 -5.47
CA GLY A 81 -3.09 1.89 -4.37
C GLY A 81 -3.30 3.36 -4.77
N CYS A 82 -2.81 3.76 -5.95
CA CYS A 82 -3.06 5.07 -6.54
C CYS A 82 -4.54 5.30 -6.88
N THR A 83 -5.23 4.29 -7.37
CA THR A 83 -6.67 4.37 -7.67
C THR A 83 -7.49 4.54 -6.39
N LEU A 84 -7.13 3.80 -5.34
CA LEU A 84 -7.76 3.88 -4.03
C LEU A 84 -7.52 5.25 -3.40
N GLY A 85 -6.25 5.63 -3.20
CA GLY A 85 -5.87 6.89 -2.55
C GLY A 85 -6.14 8.16 -3.40
N GLY A 86 -6.46 7.98 -4.68
CA GLY A 86 -6.78 9.04 -5.62
C GLY A 86 -8.28 9.12 -5.93
N PRO A 87 -8.75 8.64 -7.10
CA PRO A 87 -10.16 8.72 -7.50
C PRO A 87 -11.19 8.19 -6.48
N PHE A 88 -10.94 7.04 -5.83
CA PHE A 88 -11.91 6.51 -4.86
C PHE A 88 -11.94 7.36 -3.59
N MET A 89 -10.78 7.74 -3.03
CA MET A 89 -10.75 8.68 -1.91
C MET A 89 -11.33 10.05 -2.26
N ALA A 90 -11.17 10.51 -3.50
CA ALA A 90 -11.81 11.74 -3.96
C ALA A 90 -13.33 11.67 -3.87
N TYR A 91 -13.91 10.58 -4.37
CA TYR A 91 -15.34 10.31 -4.26
C TYR A 91 -15.79 10.20 -2.80
N LEU A 92 -15.07 9.42 -1.99
CA LEU A 92 -15.39 9.20 -0.57
C LEU A 92 -15.30 10.50 0.24
N PHE A 93 -14.33 11.37 -0.02
CA PHE A 93 -14.24 12.68 0.63
C PHE A 93 -15.26 13.69 0.11
N TYR A 94 -15.69 13.57 -1.14
CA TYR A 94 -16.74 14.43 -1.70
C TYR A 94 -18.11 14.11 -1.11
N GLU A 95 -18.47 12.83 -1.01
CA GLU A 95 -19.75 12.40 -0.45
C GLU A 95 -19.75 12.34 1.08
N GLY A 96 -18.64 11.97 1.69
CA GLY A 96 -18.49 11.73 3.13
C GLY A 96 -19.27 10.53 3.66
N PRO A 97 -19.38 9.39 2.94
CA PRO A 97 -20.28 8.32 3.34
C PRO A 97 -19.74 7.58 4.57
N VAL A 98 -20.64 7.03 5.36
CA VAL A 98 -20.33 5.93 6.29
C VAL A 98 -20.61 4.60 5.62
N TYR A 99 -20.08 3.50 6.18
CA TYR A 99 -20.26 2.15 5.63
C TYR A 99 -21.71 1.86 5.21
N CYS A 100 -22.67 2.14 6.10
CA CYS A 100 -24.07 1.80 5.88
C CYS A 100 -24.80 2.59 4.80
N GLU A 101 -24.24 3.70 4.32
CA GLU A 101 -24.80 4.45 3.18
C GLU A 101 -24.34 3.88 1.84
N SER A 102 -23.26 3.09 1.81
CA SER A 102 -22.71 2.48 0.59
C SER A 102 -21.97 1.16 0.88
N PRO A 103 -22.65 0.17 1.49
CA PRO A 103 -21.99 -0.98 2.12
C PRO A 103 -21.24 -1.84 1.10
N ASN A 104 -21.87 -2.19 -0.03
CA ASN A 104 -21.26 -3.04 -1.06
C ASN A 104 -20.01 -2.38 -1.67
N PHE A 105 -20.10 -1.09 -2.00
CA PHE A 105 -18.98 -0.36 -2.58
C PHE A 105 -17.80 -0.27 -1.60
N ILE A 106 -18.05 0.21 -0.37
CA ILE A 106 -17.01 0.38 0.65
C ILE A 106 -16.40 -0.97 1.04
N TYR A 107 -17.20 -2.02 1.15
CA TYR A 107 -16.71 -3.37 1.47
C TYR A 107 -15.79 -3.93 0.39
N LEU A 108 -16.18 -3.84 -0.89
CA LEU A 108 -15.41 -4.39 -2.00
C LEU A 108 -14.10 -3.63 -2.21
N VAL A 109 -14.17 -2.30 -2.22
CA VAL A 109 -12.99 -1.43 -2.34
C VAL A 109 -12.06 -1.62 -1.15
N GLY A 110 -12.61 -1.68 0.06
CA GLY A 110 -11.87 -1.94 1.29
C GLY A 110 -11.18 -3.30 1.33
N SER A 111 -11.87 -4.35 0.88
CA SER A 111 -11.33 -5.71 0.80
C SER A 111 -10.14 -5.78 -0.13
N TYR A 112 -10.28 -5.22 -1.33
CA TYR A 112 -9.22 -5.23 -2.32
C TYR A 112 -8.05 -4.35 -1.88
N GLY A 113 -8.32 -3.16 -1.32
CA GLY A 113 -7.31 -2.28 -0.74
C GLY A 113 -6.47 -2.94 0.35
N THR A 114 -7.13 -3.60 1.29
CA THR A 114 -6.45 -4.33 2.39
C THR A 114 -5.57 -5.45 1.83
N ALA A 115 -6.06 -6.21 0.87
CA ALA A 115 -5.31 -7.28 0.23
C ALA A 115 -4.10 -6.75 -0.55
N THR A 116 -4.28 -5.70 -1.36
CA THR A 116 -3.19 -5.09 -2.13
C THR A 116 -2.15 -4.44 -1.24
N TRP A 117 -2.54 -3.90 -0.10
CA TRP A 117 -1.59 -3.37 0.89
C TRP A 117 -0.67 -4.47 1.42
N ILE A 118 -1.23 -5.60 1.83
CA ILE A 118 -0.44 -6.75 2.32
C ILE A 118 0.49 -7.28 1.21
N GLY A 119 -0.04 -7.56 0.02
CA GLY A 119 0.78 -8.05 -1.10
C GLY A 119 1.85 -7.04 -1.54
N GLY A 120 1.50 -5.76 -1.60
CA GLY A 120 2.37 -4.67 -2.00
C GLY A 120 3.52 -4.44 -1.03
N THR A 121 3.24 -4.33 0.27
CA THR A 121 4.27 -4.08 1.30
C THR A 121 5.29 -5.23 1.41
N ILE A 122 4.84 -6.48 1.26
CA ILE A 122 5.75 -7.64 1.21
C ILE A 122 6.59 -7.60 -0.06
N THR A 123 6.01 -7.26 -1.21
CA THR A 123 6.73 -7.10 -2.47
C THR A 123 7.78 -5.98 -2.38
N SER A 124 7.44 -4.85 -1.77
CA SER A 124 8.34 -3.73 -1.50
C SER A 124 9.50 -4.16 -0.59
N THR A 125 9.22 -4.88 0.50
CA THR A 125 10.24 -5.43 1.40
C THR A 125 11.21 -6.36 0.66
N ILE A 126 10.71 -7.24 -0.19
CA ILE A 126 11.54 -8.12 -1.03
C ILE A 126 12.39 -7.31 -2.00
N LEU A 127 11.86 -6.24 -2.60
CA LEU A 127 12.63 -5.38 -3.48
C LEU A 127 13.72 -4.61 -2.71
N SER A 128 13.42 -4.06 -1.53
CA SER A 128 14.40 -3.43 -0.64
C SER A 128 15.54 -4.38 -0.29
N PHE A 129 15.20 -5.64 0.03
CA PHE A 129 16.19 -6.68 0.29
C PHE A 129 17.03 -6.98 -0.95
N ASN A 130 16.41 -7.14 -2.12
CA ASN A 130 17.10 -7.32 -3.39
C ASN A 130 18.13 -6.20 -3.65
N ARG A 131 17.76 -4.94 -3.43
CA ARG A 131 18.68 -3.78 -3.59
C ARG A 131 19.84 -3.81 -2.60
N CYS A 132 19.59 -4.20 -1.35
CA CYS A 132 20.64 -4.37 -0.37
C CYS A 132 21.63 -5.47 -0.81
N CYS A 133 21.13 -6.60 -1.31
CA CYS A 133 21.97 -7.66 -1.86
C CYS A 133 22.80 -7.17 -3.06
N GLU A 134 22.19 -6.47 -4.03
CA GLU A 134 22.91 -5.93 -5.20
C GLU A 134 24.03 -4.96 -4.80
N MET A 135 23.80 -4.12 -3.78
CA MET A 135 24.81 -3.19 -3.28
C MET A 135 25.89 -3.87 -2.44
N TYR A 136 25.56 -4.95 -1.74
CA TYR A 136 26.51 -5.70 -0.93
C TYR A 136 27.39 -6.61 -1.80
N ASP A 137 26.78 -7.51 -2.55
CA ASP A 137 27.45 -8.47 -3.42
C ASP A 137 26.53 -8.95 -4.57
N HIS A 138 27.02 -8.76 -5.81
CA HIS A 138 26.31 -9.18 -7.01
C HIS A 138 26.16 -10.70 -7.13
N ILE A 139 27.09 -11.49 -6.57
CA ILE A 139 27.01 -12.96 -6.59
C ILE A 139 25.86 -13.44 -5.70
N LEU A 140 25.77 -12.89 -4.48
CA LEU A 140 24.64 -13.14 -3.58
C LEU A 140 23.30 -12.77 -4.23
N ALA A 141 23.20 -11.57 -4.82
CA ALA A 141 21.98 -11.14 -5.50
C ALA A 141 21.60 -12.06 -6.67
N TYR A 142 22.57 -12.48 -7.47
CA TYR A 142 22.36 -13.45 -8.54
C TYR A 142 21.88 -14.80 -8.00
N TRP A 143 22.49 -15.29 -6.92
CA TRP A 143 22.11 -16.56 -6.31
C TRP A 143 20.70 -16.54 -5.69
N LEU A 144 20.24 -15.40 -5.17
CA LEU A 144 18.91 -15.29 -4.57
C LEU A 144 17.81 -15.02 -5.60
N PHE A 145 18.07 -14.21 -6.63
CA PHE A 145 17.02 -13.67 -7.49
C PHE A 145 17.13 -14.08 -8.97
N ALA A 146 18.25 -14.62 -9.45
CA ALA A 146 18.39 -14.91 -10.89
C ALA A 146 17.53 -16.09 -11.38
N GLY A 147 17.13 -16.01 -12.64
CA GLY A 147 16.41 -17.08 -13.34
C GLY A 147 14.98 -17.24 -12.84
N TYR A 148 14.61 -18.48 -12.48
CA TYR A 148 13.27 -18.80 -12.01
C TYR A 148 13.03 -18.40 -10.53
N ARG A 149 14.10 -18.18 -9.76
CA ARG A 149 14.03 -17.92 -8.30
C ARG A 149 13.26 -16.64 -7.97
N VAL A 150 13.34 -15.59 -8.81
CA VAL A 150 12.51 -14.38 -8.64
C VAL A 150 11.01 -14.68 -8.65
N PHE A 151 10.55 -15.69 -9.40
CA PHE A 151 9.13 -16.04 -9.42
C PHE A 151 8.69 -16.72 -8.13
N ILE A 152 9.58 -17.41 -7.42
CA ILE A 152 9.31 -17.93 -6.07
C ILE A 152 9.10 -16.76 -5.11
N TRP A 153 9.97 -15.76 -5.17
CA TRP A 153 9.85 -14.53 -4.38
C TRP A 153 8.55 -13.76 -4.70
N MET A 154 8.08 -13.76 -5.94
CA MET A 154 6.80 -13.13 -6.32
C MET A 154 5.57 -13.97 -5.95
N ALA A 155 5.70 -15.30 -5.90
CA ALA A 155 4.60 -16.18 -5.54
C ALA A 155 4.14 -15.96 -4.10
N PHE A 156 5.08 -15.76 -3.17
CA PHE A 156 4.77 -15.53 -1.76
C PHE A 156 3.81 -14.33 -1.51
N PRO A 157 4.14 -13.08 -1.89
CA PRO A 157 3.22 -11.94 -1.75
C PRO A 157 1.93 -12.12 -2.56
N PHE A 158 1.97 -12.78 -3.73
CA PHE A 158 0.75 -13.05 -4.50
C PHE A 158 -0.22 -13.98 -3.77
N THR A 159 0.28 -15.05 -3.13
CA THR A 159 -0.55 -15.95 -2.34
C THR A 159 -1.16 -15.26 -1.12
N LEU A 160 -0.39 -14.40 -0.45
CA LEU A 160 -0.89 -13.61 0.68
C LEU A 160 -1.91 -12.55 0.26
N PHE A 161 -1.75 -11.95 -0.91
CA PHE A 161 -2.76 -11.08 -1.52
C PHE A 161 -4.08 -11.84 -1.75
N LEU A 162 -4.04 -13.02 -2.39
CA LEU A 162 -5.25 -13.81 -2.65
C LEU A 162 -5.90 -14.27 -1.34
N TYR A 163 -5.10 -14.72 -0.37
CA TYR A 163 -5.57 -15.10 0.95
C TYR A 163 -6.24 -13.90 1.66
N GLY A 164 -5.59 -12.73 1.63
CA GLY A 164 -6.10 -11.49 2.19
C GLY A 164 -7.43 -11.07 1.58
N LEU A 165 -7.54 -11.15 0.25
CA LEU A 165 -8.74 -10.77 -0.49
C LEU A 165 -9.94 -11.64 -0.12
N ILE A 166 -9.72 -12.96 -0.04
CA ILE A 166 -10.79 -13.91 0.21
C ILE A 166 -11.11 -13.97 1.70
N PHE A 167 -10.14 -14.18 2.58
CA PHE A 167 -10.42 -14.60 3.96
C PHE A 167 -10.32 -13.49 5.00
N ASN A 168 -9.79 -12.32 4.66
CA ASN A 168 -9.51 -11.30 5.66
C ASN A 168 -10.63 -10.25 5.81
N LEU A 169 -10.64 -9.57 6.96
CA LEU A 169 -11.55 -8.46 7.25
C LEU A 169 -11.14 -7.21 6.46
N PRO A 170 -12.05 -6.51 5.78
CA PRO A 170 -11.70 -5.29 5.06
C PRO A 170 -11.53 -4.09 5.99
N LEU A 171 -10.65 -3.18 5.58
CA LEU A 171 -10.74 -1.78 6.01
C LEU A 171 -11.94 -1.10 5.33
N LEU A 172 -12.73 -0.35 6.09
CA LEU A 172 -13.97 0.28 5.65
C LEU A 172 -13.90 1.78 5.88
N PHE A 173 -14.17 2.56 4.84
CA PHE A 173 -14.15 4.01 4.94
C PHE A 173 -15.29 4.52 5.84
N SER A 174 -14.97 5.50 6.69
CA SER A 174 -15.96 6.28 7.43
C SER A 174 -15.69 7.77 7.26
N GLY A 175 -16.66 8.49 6.70
CA GLY A 175 -16.62 9.95 6.59
C GLY A 175 -16.56 10.68 7.93
N ILE A 176 -16.99 10.03 9.03
CA ILE A 176 -16.87 10.59 10.39
C ILE A 176 -15.40 10.66 10.80
N GLY A 177 -14.67 9.55 10.64
CA GLY A 177 -13.25 9.47 10.96
C GLY A 177 -12.32 9.98 9.85
N LYS A 178 -12.88 10.27 8.67
CA LYS A 178 -12.15 10.76 7.48
C LYS A 178 -10.99 9.81 7.09
N SER A 179 -11.17 8.52 7.37
CA SER A 179 -10.15 7.46 7.23
C SER A 179 -10.84 6.09 7.08
N TRP A 180 -10.02 5.04 7.02
CA TRP A 180 -10.43 3.65 6.86
C TRP A 180 -10.30 2.89 8.18
N TYR A 181 -11.36 2.24 8.65
CA TYR A 181 -11.40 1.53 9.92
C TYR A 181 -11.89 0.10 9.73
N PHE A 182 -11.45 -0.84 10.58
CA PHE A 182 -11.97 -2.21 10.48
C PHE A 182 -13.40 -2.35 11.01
N ASN A 183 -13.78 -1.53 11.99
CA ASN A 183 -15.14 -1.50 12.52
C ASN A 183 -16.09 -0.81 11.50
N PRO A 184 -17.06 -1.53 10.89
CA PRO A 184 -18.04 -0.94 9.97
C PRO A 184 -18.92 0.13 10.63
N HIS A 185 -19.09 0.05 11.94
CA HIS A 185 -19.97 0.88 12.74
C HIS A 185 -19.21 1.97 13.51
N TYR A 186 -18.07 2.41 12.96
CA TYR A 186 -17.20 3.43 13.57
C TYR A 186 -18.01 4.64 14.08
N LYS A 187 -17.84 4.97 15.38
CA LYS A 187 -18.56 6.02 16.13
C LYS A 187 -20.04 5.77 16.45
N TYR A 188 -20.62 4.66 15.98
CA TYR A 188 -21.98 4.24 16.35
C TYR A 188 -21.98 3.11 17.37
N ILE A 189 -21.12 2.09 17.17
CA ILE A 189 -21.01 0.92 18.04
C ILE A 189 -19.53 0.62 18.25
N ASP A 190 -19.10 0.58 19.50
CA ASP A 190 -17.72 0.27 19.86
C ASP A 190 -17.43 -1.23 19.74
N ASP A 191 -16.24 -1.56 19.23
CA ASP A 191 -15.77 -2.95 19.10
C ASP A 191 -15.11 -3.45 20.39
N VAL A 192 -15.90 -3.57 21.45
CA VAL A 192 -15.40 -3.92 22.80
C VAL A 192 -14.77 -5.32 22.82
N ASP A 193 -15.33 -6.26 22.06
CA ASP A 193 -14.88 -7.65 22.01
C ASP A 193 -13.76 -7.89 20.98
N GLY A 194 -13.33 -6.85 20.24
CA GLY A 194 -12.28 -6.94 19.23
C GLY A 194 -12.65 -7.83 18.04
N VAL A 195 -13.93 -7.88 17.68
CA VAL A 195 -14.49 -8.70 16.59
C VAL A 195 -13.93 -8.28 15.24
N TYR A 196 -13.70 -6.97 15.05
CA TYR A 196 -13.22 -6.42 13.79
C TYR A 196 -11.70 -6.28 13.76
N VAL A 197 -10.97 -6.73 14.78
CA VAL A 197 -9.50 -6.70 14.79
C VAL A 197 -8.93 -7.61 13.70
N ASN A 198 -8.23 -7.00 12.74
CA ASN A 198 -7.62 -7.73 11.65
C ASN A 198 -6.19 -8.20 12.02
N ARG A 199 -6.10 -9.45 12.50
CA ARG A 199 -4.84 -10.04 12.94
C ARG A 199 -3.80 -10.16 11.83
N LEU A 200 -4.21 -10.50 10.61
CA LEU A 200 -3.28 -10.64 9.48
C LEU A 200 -2.69 -9.29 9.08
N HIS A 201 -3.51 -8.24 9.01
CA HIS A 201 -3.05 -6.89 8.72
C HIS A 201 -2.12 -6.37 9.83
N THR A 202 -2.46 -6.65 11.09
CA THR A 202 -1.61 -6.31 12.25
C THR A 202 -0.25 -7.00 12.16
N LEU A 203 -0.24 -8.30 11.89
CA LEU A 203 0.99 -9.07 11.71
C LEU A 203 1.80 -8.54 10.53
N ASN A 204 1.16 -8.29 9.39
CA ASN A 204 1.80 -7.71 8.21
C ASN A 204 2.48 -6.39 8.54
N ASN A 205 1.75 -5.44 9.13
CA ASN A 205 2.33 -4.14 9.45
C ASN A 205 3.45 -4.24 10.49
N THR A 206 3.31 -5.11 11.49
CA THR A 206 4.36 -5.31 12.52
C THR A 206 5.64 -5.86 11.90
N VAL A 207 5.53 -6.91 11.09
CA VAL A 207 6.67 -7.53 10.40
C VAL A 207 7.28 -6.55 9.42
N THR A 208 6.47 -5.95 8.54
CA THR A 208 6.93 -4.99 7.53
C THR A 208 7.64 -3.80 8.16
N VAL A 209 7.10 -3.21 9.23
CA VAL A 209 7.76 -2.09 9.92
C VAL A 209 9.12 -2.53 10.48
N ALA A 210 9.19 -3.68 11.15
CA ALA A 210 10.43 -4.19 11.71
C ALA A 210 11.48 -4.49 10.62
N THR A 211 11.08 -5.19 9.56
CA THR A 211 11.99 -5.54 8.45
C THR A 211 12.42 -4.31 7.67
N GLN A 212 11.51 -3.40 7.36
CA GLN A 212 11.80 -2.21 6.57
C GLN A 212 12.67 -1.21 7.34
N PHE A 213 12.56 -1.15 8.67
CA PHE A 213 13.49 -0.40 9.50
C PHE A 213 14.92 -0.94 9.35
N VAL A 214 15.11 -2.26 9.49
CA VAL A 214 16.43 -2.91 9.34
C VAL A 214 16.98 -2.72 7.93
N LEU A 215 16.16 -2.93 6.91
CA LEU A 215 16.56 -2.77 5.51
C LEU A 215 16.90 -1.32 5.17
N SER A 216 16.13 -0.34 5.67
CA SER A 216 16.40 1.08 5.45
C SER A 216 17.73 1.51 6.10
N PHE A 217 17.99 1.02 7.31
CA PHE A 217 19.27 1.26 7.99
C PHE A 217 20.44 0.60 7.24
N THR A 218 20.28 -0.65 6.82
CA THR A 218 21.27 -1.40 6.02
C THR A 218 21.55 -0.69 4.70
N PHE A 219 20.49 -0.25 4.01
CA PHE A 219 20.55 0.52 2.78
C PHE A 219 21.39 1.78 2.96
N ALA A 220 21.13 2.58 4.01
CA ALA A 220 21.87 3.80 4.29
C ALA A 220 23.37 3.51 4.46
N ILE A 221 23.74 2.49 5.25
CA ILE A 221 25.14 2.09 5.45
C ILE A 221 25.81 1.73 4.13
N LEU A 222 25.18 0.84 3.34
CA LEU A 222 25.73 0.37 2.07
C LEU A 222 25.86 1.51 1.05
N TYR A 223 24.84 2.36 0.95
CA TYR A 223 24.79 3.47 0.01
C TYR A 223 25.87 4.52 0.30
N PHE A 224 26.02 4.94 1.56
CA PHE A 224 27.08 5.88 1.94
C PHE A 224 28.48 5.26 1.84
N GLY A 225 28.61 3.96 2.08
CA GLY A 225 29.85 3.22 1.85
C GLY A 225 30.27 3.23 0.38
N ARG A 226 29.33 2.99 -0.54
CA ARG A 226 29.55 3.01 -2.00
C ARG A 226 29.88 4.42 -2.51
N ILE A 227 29.24 5.47 -2.00
CA ILE A 227 29.55 6.86 -2.38
C ILE A 227 31.00 7.24 -2.03
N LYS A 228 31.49 6.80 -0.87
CA LYS A 228 32.86 7.07 -0.42
C LYS A 228 33.90 6.24 -1.19
N SER A 229 33.50 5.09 -1.75
CA SER A 229 34.37 4.24 -2.55
C SER A 229 34.71 4.88 -3.89
N ARG A 230 36.01 5.15 -4.12
CA ARG A 230 36.50 5.61 -5.44
C ARG A 230 36.53 4.50 -6.49
N LYS A 231 36.46 3.22 -6.09
CA LYS A 231 36.65 2.06 -6.96
C LYS A 231 35.36 1.53 -7.61
N THR A 232 34.19 1.83 -7.04
CA THR A 232 32.91 1.25 -7.46
C THR A 232 31.83 2.32 -7.54
N LYS A 233 31.74 3.00 -8.70
CA LYS A 233 30.69 3.99 -8.96
C LYS A 233 29.42 3.29 -9.43
N MET A 234 28.30 3.54 -8.75
CA MET A 234 26.97 3.17 -9.24
C MET A 234 26.57 4.06 -10.41
N THR A 235 25.84 3.49 -11.37
CA THR A 235 25.21 4.27 -12.45
C THR A 235 24.17 5.23 -11.87
N ARG A 236 23.79 6.26 -12.63
CA ARG A 236 22.76 7.22 -12.19
C ARG A 236 21.41 6.51 -11.99
N THR A 237 21.05 5.63 -12.93
CA THR A 237 19.83 4.83 -12.88
C THR A 237 19.79 3.96 -11.63
N ASP A 238 20.89 3.27 -11.28
CA ASP A 238 20.95 2.47 -10.07
C ASP A 238 20.75 3.31 -8.80
N LYS A 239 21.32 4.51 -8.75
CA LYS A 239 21.13 5.43 -7.60
C LYS A 239 19.68 5.87 -7.48
N LEU A 240 19.04 6.26 -8.58
CA LEU A 240 17.64 6.69 -8.58
C LEU A 240 16.71 5.56 -8.16
N MET A 241 16.92 4.35 -8.69
CA MET A 241 16.13 3.18 -8.30
C MET A 241 16.32 2.82 -6.82
N CYS A 242 17.56 2.85 -6.33
CA CYS A 242 17.87 2.61 -4.92
C CYS A 242 17.19 3.65 -4.01
N LEU A 243 17.29 4.93 -4.36
CA LEU A 243 16.66 6.02 -3.62
C LEU A 243 15.13 5.91 -3.64
N GLN A 244 14.54 5.55 -4.78
CA GLN A 244 13.10 5.35 -4.92
C GLN A 244 12.59 4.30 -3.93
N VAL A 245 13.20 3.12 -3.91
CA VAL A 245 12.82 2.01 -3.01
C VAL A 245 12.97 2.41 -1.54
N PHE A 246 14.03 3.16 -1.21
CA PHE A 246 14.21 3.70 0.13
C PHE A 246 13.09 4.67 0.53
N ILE A 247 12.73 5.62 -0.34
CA ILE A 247 11.66 6.58 -0.04
C ILE A 247 10.30 5.87 0.10
N ILE A 248 9.98 4.92 -0.79
CA ILE A 248 8.77 4.09 -0.67
C ILE A 248 8.74 3.42 0.72
N GLY A 249 9.86 2.82 1.14
CA GLY A 249 9.96 2.18 2.44
C GLY A 249 9.73 3.11 3.63
N LEU A 250 10.16 4.38 3.56
CA LEU A 250 9.89 5.37 4.62
C LEU A 250 8.39 5.71 4.71
N PHE A 251 7.71 5.82 3.57
CA PHE A 251 6.26 6.05 3.53
C PHE A 251 5.50 4.83 4.06
N GLU A 252 5.89 3.62 3.67
CA GLU A 252 5.28 2.37 4.18
C GLU A 252 5.48 2.22 5.68
N LEU A 253 6.66 2.53 6.21
CA LEU A 253 6.94 2.49 7.64
C LEU A 253 6.03 3.47 8.40
N SER A 254 5.88 4.69 7.88
CA SER A 254 5.03 5.71 8.47
C SER A 254 3.56 5.30 8.47
N ALA A 255 3.04 4.87 7.31
CA ALA A 255 1.67 4.39 7.18
C ALA A 255 1.40 3.16 8.07
N GLY A 256 2.30 2.17 8.03
CA GLY A 256 2.19 0.94 8.81
C GLY A 256 2.09 1.21 10.32
N LEU A 257 2.92 2.11 10.84
CA LEU A 257 2.88 2.55 12.24
C LEU A 257 1.56 3.26 12.59
N ILE A 258 1.12 4.21 11.75
CA ILE A 258 -0.11 4.95 12.01
C ILE A 258 -1.32 4.01 12.03
N PHE A 259 -1.40 3.07 11.07
CA PHE A 259 -2.49 2.09 11.01
C PHE A 259 -2.44 1.05 12.16
N LEU A 260 -1.26 0.73 12.70
CA LEU A 260 -1.15 -0.09 13.92
C LEU A 260 -1.75 0.63 15.12
N VAL A 261 -1.49 1.94 15.25
CA VAL A 261 -2.09 2.76 16.31
C VAL A 261 -3.60 2.92 16.09
N GLN A 262 -4.02 3.20 14.85
CA GLN A 262 -5.43 3.42 14.48
C GLN A 262 -6.35 2.24 14.81
N GLN A 263 -5.83 1.02 14.84
CA GLN A 263 -6.64 -0.16 15.16
C GLN A 263 -7.00 -0.23 16.65
N HIS A 264 -6.23 0.42 17.53
CA HIS A 264 -6.44 0.37 18.98
C HIS A 264 -6.88 1.71 19.56
N TYR A 265 -6.62 2.80 18.87
CA TYR A 265 -6.91 4.15 19.34
C TYR A 265 -7.57 4.97 18.25
N GLU A 266 -8.50 5.82 18.68
CA GLU A 266 -9.09 6.82 17.79
C GLU A 266 -8.02 7.84 17.39
N LEU A 267 -7.90 8.09 16.09
CA LEU A 267 -6.97 9.08 15.57
C LEU A 267 -7.67 10.42 15.39
N GLY A 268 -6.98 11.49 15.77
CA GLY A 268 -7.37 12.84 15.40
C GLY A 268 -7.22 13.08 13.89
N PHE A 269 -7.93 14.09 13.38
CA PHE A 269 -8.02 14.38 11.94
C PHE A 269 -6.65 14.51 11.24
N VAL A 270 -5.68 15.19 11.85
CA VAL A 270 -4.34 15.38 11.27
C VAL A 270 -3.65 14.03 11.07
N LEU A 271 -3.74 13.14 12.06
CA LEU A 271 -3.06 11.85 11.99
C LEU A 271 -3.78 10.90 11.00
N SER A 272 -5.11 10.98 10.91
CA SER A 272 -5.89 10.31 9.84
C SER A 272 -5.47 10.78 8.45
N LEU A 273 -5.30 12.08 8.24
CA LEU A 273 -4.79 12.62 6.98
C LEU A 273 -3.35 12.15 6.71
N CYS A 274 -2.48 12.16 7.71
CA CYS A 274 -1.13 11.62 7.59
C CYS A 274 -1.13 10.14 7.20
N ALA A 275 -2.05 9.33 7.75
CA ALA A 275 -2.22 7.92 7.36
C ALA A 275 -2.54 7.81 5.86
N GLY A 276 -3.52 8.58 5.37
CA GLY A 276 -3.89 8.61 3.95
C GLY A 276 -2.78 9.12 3.04
N MET A 277 -2.08 10.19 3.43
CA MET A 277 -0.98 10.76 2.65
C MET A 277 0.23 9.83 2.59
N THR A 278 0.58 9.17 3.69
CA THR A 278 1.72 8.24 3.73
C THR A 278 1.40 6.95 2.98
N TYR A 279 0.17 6.45 3.10
CA TYR A 279 -0.34 5.38 2.25
C TYR A 279 -0.23 5.77 0.77
N PHE A 280 -0.83 6.88 0.34
CA PHE A 280 -0.79 7.32 -1.05
C PHE A 280 0.64 7.56 -1.54
N GLY A 281 1.50 8.18 -0.73
CA GLY A 281 2.90 8.44 -1.03
C GLY A 281 3.71 7.15 -1.27
N SER A 282 3.47 6.09 -0.49
CA SER A 282 4.12 4.79 -0.73
C SER A 282 3.77 4.20 -2.10
N GLN A 283 2.55 4.46 -2.57
CA GLN A 283 2.04 3.90 -3.82
C GLN A 283 2.37 4.81 -5.01
N ALA A 284 2.38 6.13 -4.85
CA ALA A 284 2.49 7.11 -5.94
C ALA A 284 3.91 7.28 -6.51
N ILE A 285 4.95 6.86 -5.78
CA ILE A 285 6.35 7.06 -6.17
C ILE A 285 6.75 6.09 -7.29
N CYS A 286 6.80 6.60 -8.51
CA CYS A 286 7.23 5.85 -9.70
C CYS A 286 8.76 5.87 -9.88
N ALA A 287 9.26 4.91 -10.66
CA ALA A 287 10.65 4.90 -11.11
C ALA A 287 10.90 6.00 -12.13
N VAL A 288 11.78 6.93 -11.79
CA VAL A 288 12.27 7.95 -12.73
C VAL A 288 13.34 7.31 -13.60
N PHE A 289 12.97 6.96 -14.83
CA PHE A 289 13.93 6.53 -15.84
C PHE A 289 14.45 7.75 -16.59
N GLU A 290 15.77 7.88 -16.66
CA GLU A 290 16.38 8.60 -17.76
C GLU A 290 16.36 7.65 -18.96
N VAL A 291 15.61 8.02 -20.01
CA VAL A 291 15.82 7.41 -21.32
C VAL A 291 17.17 7.94 -21.77
N GLU A 292 18.22 7.19 -21.47
CA GLU A 292 19.54 7.47 -22.03
C GLU A 292 19.39 7.31 -23.54
N ASP A 293 19.31 8.46 -24.20
CA ASP A 293 19.26 8.63 -25.63
C ASP A 293 20.44 7.85 -26.21
N LYS A 294 20.14 6.71 -26.84
CA LYS A 294 21.15 5.86 -27.47
C LYS A 294 21.72 6.65 -28.65
N ARG A 295 22.90 7.25 -28.43
CA ARG A 295 23.87 7.43 -29.52
C ARG A 295 24.36 6.08 -30.01
#